data_AF-A0A259DQX2-F1
#
_entry.id   AF-A0A259DQX2-F1
#
_cell.length_a   1.000
_cell.length_b   1.000
_cell.length_c   1.000
_cell.angle_alpha   90.00
_cell.angle_beta   90.00
_cell.angle_gamma   90.00
#
_symmetry.space_group_name_H-M   'P 1'
#
loop_
_entity.id
_entity.type
_entity.pdbx_description
1 polymer ?
#
loop_
_entity_poly.entity_id
_entity_poly.type
_entity_poly.pdbx_seq_one_letter_code
_entity_poly.pdbx_strand_id
1 'polypeptide(L)'
;GYAQVTPIKGVESFNRSTPVSGPTFVDATIGGKRLRRGARLWTIAVSTFKAETYRFLRLERPSDEDRAVGVCDAAGTMHLPSWADTEWLKQLVAEQMVTVRNKRGFGHQEWQKMRERNEALDCRVYARAAAWILGADRWDEATWRSLEGQAGVETKQQMVAVVVEQSAPTAGAVLTPRRRRSGAVTPKYMR
;
A
#
# COMPACT_ATOMS: atom_id res chain seq x y z
N GLY A 1 1.07 -14.87 -29.26
CA GLY A 1 1.54 -15.63 -28.09
C GLY A 1 2.21 -14.68 -27.13
N TYR A 2 1.46 -14.17 -26.16
CA TYR A 2 2.00 -13.40 -25.06
C TYR A 2 2.22 -14.35 -23.89
N ALA A 3 3.34 -14.25 -23.19
CA ALA A 3 3.56 -15.07 -22.00
C ALA A 3 2.47 -14.79 -20.97
N GLN A 4 1.92 -15.83 -20.35
CA GLN A 4 0.97 -15.75 -19.22
C GLN A 4 1.59 -15.10 -17.96
N VAL A 5 2.84 -14.65 -18.03
CA VAL A 5 3.64 -14.16 -16.90
C VAL A 5 4.13 -12.76 -17.20
N THR A 6 4.00 -11.88 -16.21
CA THR A 6 4.47 -10.49 -16.29
C THR A 6 5.73 -10.33 -15.45
N PRO A 7 6.90 -10.02 -16.04
CA PRO A 7 8.12 -9.80 -15.29
C PRO A 7 8.09 -8.43 -14.62
N ILE A 8 8.48 -8.41 -13.34
CA ILE A 8 8.47 -7.23 -12.49
C ILE A 8 9.83 -7.02 -11.82
N LYS A 9 10.15 -5.77 -11.51
CA LYS A 9 11.29 -5.39 -10.69
C LYS A 9 10.85 -4.41 -9.61
N GLY A 10 10.95 -4.83 -8.36
CA GLY A 10 10.78 -3.94 -7.21
C GLY A 10 11.95 -2.96 -7.09
N VAL A 11 11.64 -1.72 -6.73
CA VAL A 11 12.63 -0.71 -6.36
C VAL A 11 12.18 0.06 -5.13
N GLU A 12 13.12 0.32 -4.24
CA GLU A 12 12.88 1.13 -3.05
C GLU A 12 13.07 2.60 -3.39
N SER A 13 11.98 3.37 -3.33
CA SER A 13 12.00 4.82 -3.47
C SER A 13 10.63 5.41 -3.17
N PHE A 14 10.60 6.48 -2.39
CA PHE A 14 9.42 7.34 -2.24
C PHE A 14 9.37 8.48 -3.27
N ASN A 15 10.46 8.71 -4.02
CA ASN A 15 10.60 9.87 -4.93
C ASN A 15 10.12 9.57 -6.36
N ARG A 16 9.33 8.50 -6.54
CA ARG A 16 8.79 8.10 -7.84
C ARG A 16 7.48 8.84 -8.09
N SER A 17 7.33 9.41 -9.28
CA SER A 17 6.10 10.09 -9.69
C SER A 17 4.92 9.14 -9.91
N THR A 18 5.18 7.87 -10.25
CA THR A 18 4.16 6.83 -10.39
C THR A 18 4.53 5.57 -9.59
N PRO A 19 3.57 4.89 -8.95
CA PRO A 19 3.84 3.70 -8.16
C PRO A 19 4.22 2.47 -9.02
N VAL A 20 3.81 2.48 -10.29
CA VAL A 20 4.22 1.50 -11.30
C VAL A 20 4.66 2.25 -12.56
N SER A 21 5.77 1.82 -13.17
CA SER A 21 6.28 2.38 -14.42
C SER A 21 6.60 1.27 -15.43
N GLY A 22 6.48 1.58 -16.72
CA GLY A 22 6.72 0.63 -17.81
C GLY A 22 5.44 0.26 -18.58
N PRO A 23 5.45 -0.85 -19.35
CA PRO A 23 6.52 -1.82 -19.45
C PRO A 23 7.69 -1.32 -20.32
N THR A 24 8.91 -1.69 -19.94
CA THR A 24 10.12 -1.44 -20.72
C THR A 24 10.59 -2.73 -21.37
N PHE A 25 11.06 -2.68 -22.63
CA PHE A 25 11.60 -3.86 -23.28
C PHE A 25 13.03 -4.12 -22.80
N VAL A 26 13.26 -5.31 -22.26
CA VAL A 26 14.59 -5.77 -21.83
C VAL A 26 14.96 -7.04 -22.58
N ASP A 27 16.26 -7.25 -22.76
CA ASP A 27 16.77 -8.49 -23.32
C ASP A 27 16.54 -9.64 -22.33
N ALA A 28 16.14 -10.79 -22.83
CA ALA A 28 15.90 -11.99 -22.02
C ALA A 28 16.76 -13.14 -22.53
N THR A 29 17.29 -13.96 -21.64
CA THR A 29 18.02 -15.18 -22.01
C THR A 29 17.10 -16.37 -21.84
N ILE A 30 16.81 -17.08 -22.93
CA ILE A 30 15.94 -18.26 -22.95
C ILE A 30 16.73 -19.42 -23.56
N GLY A 31 16.91 -20.52 -22.82
CA GLY A 31 17.66 -21.69 -23.31
C GLY A 31 19.10 -21.35 -23.75
N GLY A 32 19.78 -20.45 -23.04
CA GLY A 32 21.15 -20.02 -23.35
C GLY A 32 21.27 -19.03 -24.53
N LYS A 33 20.18 -18.69 -25.23
CA LYS A 33 20.18 -17.71 -26.32
C LYS A 33 19.63 -16.37 -25.83
N ARG A 34 20.35 -15.28 -26.12
CA ARG A 34 19.89 -13.92 -25.82
C ARG A 34 18.87 -13.47 -26.86
N LEU A 35 17.65 -13.20 -26.41
CA LEU A 35 16.57 -12.62 -27.19
C LEU A 35 16.49 -11.12 -26.94
N ARG A 36 16.76 -10.32 -27.97
CA ARG A 36 16.66 -8.86 -27.89
C ARG A 36 15.21 -8.45 -27.65
N ARG A 37 14.97 -7.54 -26.69
CA ARG A 37 13.59 -7.14 -26.28
C ARG A 37 12.70 -8.33 -25.93
N GLY A 38 13.28 -9.40 -25.40
CA GLY A 38 12.60 -10.65 -25.09
C GLY A 38 11.60 -10.58 -23.93
N ALA A 39 11.60 -9.51 -23.12
CA ALA A 39 10.67 -9.35 -22.01
C ALA A 39 10.17 -7.89 -21.84
N ARG A 40 8.95 -7.76 -21.32
CA ARG A 40 8.31 -6.48 -20.97
C ARG A 40 8.36 -6.28 -19.45
N LEU A 41 9.41 -5.60 -18.98
CA LEU A 41 9.66 -5.40 -17.56
C LEU A 41 8.88 -4.22 -17.00
N TRP A 42 8.09 -4.48 -15.95
CA TRP A 42 7.46 -3.45 -15.14
C TRP A 42 8.32 -3.12 -13.92
N THR A 43 8.39 -1.83 -13.58
CA THR A 43 9.09 -1.38 -12.39
C THR A 43 8.09 -0.95 -11.33
N ILE A 44 8.23 -1.51 -10.12
CA ILE A 44 7.28 -1.35 -9.02
C ILE A 44 7.94 -0.53 -7.90
N ALA A 45 7.35 0.60 -7.52
CA ALA A 45 7.78 1.38 -6.36
C ALA A 45 7.24 0.71 -5.08
N VAL A 46 8.02 -0.22 -4.54
CA VAL A 46 7.55 -1.09 -3.43
C VAL A 46 7.28 -0.29 -2.16
N SER A 47 8.01 0.82 -1.94
CA SER A 47 7.86 1.67 -0.76
C SER A 47 6.45 2.28 -0.64
N THR A 48 5.85 2.67 -1.78
CA THR A 48 4.49 3.23 -1.82
C THR A 48 3.44 2.16 -1.49
N PHE A 49 3.57 0.97 -2.07
CA PHE A 49 2.64 -0.13 -1.80
C PHE A 49 2.77 -0.70 -0.39
N LYS A 50 3.98 -0.70 0.19
CA LYS A 50 4.19 -1.00 1.62
C LYS A 50 3.46 0.03 2.48
N ALA A 51 3.64 1.33 2.22
CA ALA A 51 2.94 2.39 2.98
C ALA A 51 1.41 2.26 2.88
N GLU A 52 0.88 2.01 1.69
CA GLU A 52 -0.56 1.75 1.47
C GLU A 52 -1.04 0.52 2.27
N THR A 53 -0.28 -0.58 2.22
CA THR A 53 -0.60 -1.82 2.97
C THR A 53 -0.68 -1.55 4.47
N TYR A 54 0.30 -0.84 5.05
CA TYR A 54 0.28 -0.51 6.48
C TYR A 54 -0.82 0.48 6.84
N ARG A 55 -1.22 1.36 5.92
CA ARG A 55 -2.40 2.22 6.11
C ARG A 55 -3.68 1.38 6.19
N PHE A 56 -3.82 0.38 5.32
CA PHE A 56 -4.98 -0.52 5.33
C PHE A 56 -5.02 -1.46 6.55
N LEU A 57 -3.86 -1.88 7.08
CA LEU A 57 -3.80 -2.65 8.33
C LEU A 57 -4.32 -1.88 9.55
N ARG A 58 -4.35 -0.55 9.48
CA ARG A 58 -4.81 0.32 10.57
C ARG A 58 -6.30 0.67 10.47
N LEU A 59 -7.00 0.20 9.43
CA LEU A 59 -8.44 0.38 9.34
C LEU A 59 -9.11 -0.39 10.48
N GLU A 60 -10.01 0.29 11.19
CA GLU A 60 -10.84 -0.34 12.21
C GLU A 60 -11.80 -1.33 11.55
N ARG A 61 -11.98 -2.47 12.21
CA ARG A 61 -12.94 -3.47 11.77
C ARG A 61 -14.26 -3.24 12.50
N PRO A 62 -15.40 -3.31 11.79
CA PRO A 62 -16.71 -3.37 12.43
C PRO A 62 -16.73 -4.50 13.48
N SER A 63 -17.38 -4.23 14.62
CA SER A 63 -17.62 -5.24 15.65
C SER A 63 -18.53 -6.35 15.13
N ASP A 64 -18.64 -7.45 15.87
CA ASP A 64 -19.54 -8.54 15.50
C ASP A 64 -21.01 -8.08 15.56
N GLU A 65 -21.36 -7.19 16.48
CA GLU A 65 -22.68 -6.57 16.57
C GLU A 65 -22.98 -5.69 15.35
N ASP A 66 -22.02 -4.85 14.95
CA ASP A 66 -22.15 -3.99 13.77
C ASP A 66 -22.31 -4.84 12.50
N ARG A 67 -21.55 -5.94 12.38
CA ARG A 67 -21.68 -6.88 11.27
C ARG A 67 -23.04 -7.57 11.26
N ALA A 68 -23.58 -7.93 12.43
CA ALA A 68 -24.88 -8.57 12.54
C ALA A 68 -26.03 -7.67 12.04
N VAL A 69 -25.89 -6.34 12.18
CA VAL A 69 -26.85 -5.36 11.64
C VAL A 69 -26.49 -4.88 10.22
N GLY A 70 -25.53 -5.52 9.56
CA GLY A 70 -25.22 -5.30 8.15
C GLY A 70 -24.18 -4.20 7.86
N VAL A 71 -23.44 -3.72 8.87
CA VAL A 71 -22.33 -2.78 8.64
C VAL A 71 -21.22 -3.49 7.86
N CYS A 72 -20.87 -2.92 6.70
CA CYS A 72 -19.81 -3.45 5.85
C CYS A 72 -18.43 -2.93 6.28
N ASP A 73 -17.39 -3.68 5.93
CA ASP A 73 -16.01 -3.27 6.11
C ASP A 73 -15.68 -1.99 5.33
N ALA A 74 -14.83 -1.14 5.91
CA ALA A 74 -14.38 0.07 5.25
C ALA A 74 -13.60 -0.24 3.97
N ALA A 75 -13.68 0.64 2.97
CA ALA A 75 -12.95 0.46 1.71
C ALA A 75 -11.44 0.30 1.94
N GLY A 76 -10.86 -0.74 1.35
CA GLY A 76 -9.46 -1.09 1.52
C GLY A 76 -9.16 -1.99 2.73
N THR A 77 -10.19 -2.42 3.49
CA THR A 77 -10.02 -3.43 4.54
C THR A 77 -9.35 -4.67 3.96
N MET A 78 -8.29 -5.12 4.63
CA MET A 78 -7.59 -6.33 4.23
C MET A 78 -8.21 -7.54 4.95
N HIS A 79 -8.93 -8.34 4.18
CA HIS A 79 -9.48 -9.60 4.62
C HIS A 79 -8.37 -10.64 4.70
N LEU A 80 -8.26 -11.30 5.84
CA LEU A 80 -7.25 -12.32 6.10
C LEU A 80 -7.90 -13.69 5.92
N PRO A 81 -7.25 -14.62 5.21
CA PRO A 81 -7.78 -15.97 5.06
C PRO A 81 -7.75 -16.72 6.39
N SER A 82 -8.64 -17.69 6.57
CA SER A 82 -8.76 -18.46 7.81
C SER A 82 -7.52 -19.28 8.16
N TRP A 83 -6.67 -19.60 7.18
CA TRP A 83 -5.40 -20.31 7.38
C TRP A 83 -4.23 -19.39 7.76
N ALA A 84 -4.40 -18.07 7.74
CA ALA A 84 -3.32 -17.14 8.09
C ALA A 84 -2.97 -17.27 9.56
N ASP A 85 -1.82 -17.87 9.84
CA ASP A 85 -1.32 -18.09 11.18
C ASP A 85 -0.48 -16.92 11.69
N THR A 86 -0.01 -17.04 12.93
CA THR A 86 0.82 -16.01 13.57
C THR A 86 2.11 -15.76 12.80
N GLU A 87 2.74 -16.79 12.23
CA GLU A 87 3.99 -16.63 11.47
C GLU A 87 3.76 -15.90 10.15
N TRP A 88 2.68 -16.22 9.44
CA TRP A 88 2.29 -15.50 8.23
C TRP A 88 1.99 -14.04 8.54
N LEU A 89 1.27 -13.75 9.63
CA LEU A 89 0.99 -12.38 10.05
C LEU A 89 2.28 -11.63 10.41
N LYS A 90 3.21 -12.29 11.11
CA LYS A 90 4.54 -11.73 11.41
C LYS A 90 5.33 -11.41 10.14
N GLN A 91 5.19 -12.21 9.08
CA GLN A 91 5.81 -11.92 7.78
C GLN A 91 5.12 -10.75 7.06
N LEU A 92 3.78 -10.65 7.15
CA LEU A 92 3.02 -9.55 6.54
C LEU A 92 3.43 -8.18 7.13
N VAL A 93 3.83 -8.15 8.40
CA VAL A 93 4.35 -6.95 9.08
C VAL A 93 5.85 -7.01 9.37
N ALA A 94 6.62 -7.72 8.54
CA ALA A 94 8.05 -7.97 8.79
C ALA A 94 8.97 -6.74 8.66
N GLU A 95 8.45 -5.62 8.18
CA GLU A 95 9.20 -4.38 8.00
C GLU A 95 8.63 -3.24 8.84
N GLN A 96 9.40 -2.19 9.03
CA GLN A 96 8.90 -0.96 9.63
C GLN A 96 9.45 0.25 8.91
N MET A 97 8.65 1.32 8.83
CA MET A 97 9.10 2.58 8.28
C MET A 97 9.81 3.38 9.38
N VAL A 98 11.09 3.68 9.18
CA VAL A 98 11.95 4.43 10.10
C VAL A 98 12.36 5.75 9.47
N THR A 99 12.50 6.80 10.30
CA THR A 99 13.11 8.06 9.85
C THR A 99 14.60 8.04 10.20
N VAL A 100 15.44 7.92 9.19
CA VAL A 100 16.91 7.94 9.33
C VAL A 100 17.40 9.36 9.07
N ARG A 101 18.27 9.86 9.95
CA ARG A 101 18.90 11.19 9.80
C ARG A 101 20.30 11.04 9.25
N ASN A 102 20.63 11.80 8.21
CA ASN A 102 21.99 11.85 7.68
C ASN A 102 22.90 12.73 8.58
N LYS A 103 24.22 12.65 8.35
CA LYS A 103 25.22 13.46 9.08
C LYS A 103 25.02 14.97 8.94
N ARG A 104 24.26 15.41 7.94
CA ARG A 104 23.92 16.83 7.66
C ARG A 104 22.58 17.25 8.28
N GLY A 105 21.93 16.38 9.06
CA GLY A 105 20.68 16.65 9.78
C GLY A 105 19.39 16.46 8.97
N PHE A 106 19.45 16.09 7.69
CA PHE A 106 18.24 15.80 6.90
C PHE A 106 17.73 14.39 7.20
N GLY A 107 16.44 14.28 7.47
CA GLY A 107 15.75 13.00 7.67
C GLY A 107 15.16 12.47 6.36
N HIS A 108 15.27 11.17 6.12
CA HIS A 108 14.50 10.48 5.10
C HIS A 108 13.81 9.24 5.68
N GLN A 109 12.72 8.81 5.05
CA GLN A 109 12.03 7.58 5.40
C GLN A 109 12.68 6.38 4.70
N GLU A 110 12.85 5.31 5.45
CA GLU A 110 13.44 4.05 5.00
C GLU A 110 12.64 2.89 5.56
N TRP A 111 12.39 1.86 4.75
CA TRP A 111 11.80 0.61 5.22
C TRP A 111 12.92 -0.29 5.74
N GLN A 112 12.85 -0.68 7.00
CA GLN A 112 13.83 -1.56 7.63
C GLN A 112 13.20 -2.92 7.88
N LYS A 113 13.89 -3.96 7.40
CA LYS A 113 13.51 -5.35 7.59
C LYS A 113 13.84 -5.79 9.01
N MET A 114 12.80 -6.18 9.75
CA MET A 114 12.88 -6.55 11.17
C MET A 114 12.98 -8.07 11.37
N ARG A 115 12.71 -8.86 10.33
CA ARG A 115 12.71 -10.32 10.35
C ARG A 115 13.38 -10.87 9.11
N GLU A 116 13.93 -12.08 9.20
CA GLU A 116 14.54 -12.76 8.06
C GLU A 116 13.52 -13.03 6.93
N ARG A 117 12.30 -13.41 7.30
CA ARG A 117 11.20 -13.77 6.37
C ARG A 117 10.17 -12.64 6.25
N ASN A 118 9.81 -12.27 5.02
CA ASN A 118 8.88 -11.18 4.66
C ASN A 118 8.04 -11.51 3.40
N GLU A 119 7.98 -12.78 3.01
CA GLU A 119 7.37 -13.22 1.75
C GLU A 119 5.89 -12.85 1.66
N ALA A 120 5.16 -12.89 2.78
CA ALA A 120 3.77 -12.47 2.85
C ALA A 120 3.58 -10.97 2.49
N LEU A 121 4.47 -10.11 2.98
CA LEU A 121 4.45 -8.67 2.65
C LEU A 121 4.77 -8.46 1.17
N ASP A 122 5.82 -9.11 0.66
CA ASP A 122 6.22 -8.97 -0.75
C ASP A 122 5.13 -9.48 -1.71
N CYS A 123 4.49 -10.61 -1.40
CA CYS A 123 3.33 -11.11 -2.13
C CYS A 123 2.18 -10.10 -2.15
N ARG A 124 1.85 -9.49 -1.01
CA ARG A 124 0.78 -8.46 -0.93
C ARG A 124 1.12 -7.21 -1.75
N VAL A 125 2.37 -6.77 -1.71
CA VAL A 125 2.87 -5.63 -2.49
C VAL A 125 2.74 -5.90 -3.98
N TYR A 126 3.15 -7.09 -4.44
CA TYR A 126 3.07 -7.43 -5.86
C TYR A 126 1.65 -7.72 -6.33
N ALA A 127 0.79 -8.31 -5.49
CA ALA A 127 -0.64 -8.43 -5.79
C ALA A 127 -1.29 -7.05 -6.00
N ARG A 128 -0.95 -6.07 -5.16
CA ARG A 128 -1.44 -4.68 -5.33
C ARG A 128 -0.95 -4.04 -6.62
N ALA A 129 0.33 -4.24 -6.93
CA ALA A 129 0.94 -3.75 -8.15
C ALA A 129 0.31 -4.39 -9.39
N ALA A 130 -0.03 -5.68 -9.33
CA ALA A 130 -0.77 -6.36 -10.39
C ALA A 130 -2.16 -5.73 -10.60
N ALA A 131 -2.90 -5.46 -9.52
CA ALA A 131 -4.19 -4.76 -9.60
C ALA A 131 -4.06 -3.36 -10.22
N TRP A 132 -2.98 -2.63 -9.91
CA TRP A 132 -2.67 -1.34 -10.54
C TRP A 132 -2.41 -1.49 -12.06
N ILE A 133 -1.63 -2.49 -12.46
CA ILE A 133 -1.33 -2.78 -13.87
C ILE A 133 -2.61 -3.14 -14.64
N LEU A 134 -3.49 -3.93 -14.03
CA LEU A 134 -4.82 -4.26 -14.58
C LEU A 134 -5.73 -3.04 -14.68
N GLY A 135 -5.44 -1.98 -13.92
CA GLY A 135 -6.28 -0.78 -13.86
C GLY A 135 -7.52 -0.95 -13.00
N ALA A 136 -7.51 -1.91 -12.06
CA ALA A 136 -8.67 -2.24 -11.23
C ALA A 136 -9.20 -1.05 -10.42
N ASP A 137 -8.33 -0.11 -10.06
CA ASP A 137 -8.70 1.12 -9.35
C ASP A 137 -9.65 2.04 -10.15
N ARG A 138 -9.81 1.80 -11.46
CA ARG A 138 -10.67 2.58 -12.36
C ARG A 138 -11.90 1.82 -12.83
N TRP A 139 -12.09 0.58 -12.37
CA TRP A 139 -13.25 -0.20 -12.72
C TRP A 139 -14.49 0.39 -12.05
N ASP A 140 -15.57 0.49 -12.83
CA ASP A 140 -16.87 0.90 -12.34
C ASP A 140 -17.61 -0.28 -11.71
N GLU A 141 -18.72 0.03 -11.06
CA GLU A 141 -19.58 -0.95 -10.40
C GLU A 141 -20.11 -2.03 -11.37
N ALA A 142 -20.36 -1.66 -12.64
CA ALA A 142 -20.81 -2.60 -13.64
C ALA A 142 -19.74 -3.65 -13.96
N THR A 143 -18.48 -3.23 -14.07
CA THR A 143 -17.34 -4.14 -14.24
C THR A 143 -17.19 -5.07 -13.05
N TRP A 144 -17.30 -4.54 -11.82
CA TRP A 144 -17.22 -5.35 -10.61
C TRP A 144 -18.32 -6.40 -10.53
N ARG A 145 -19.59 -6.04 -10.78
CA ARG A 145 -20.71 -6.99 -10.81
C ARG A 145 -20.54 -8.08 -11.86
N SER A 146 -19.99 -7.74 -13.03
CA SER A 146 -19.69 -8.73 -14.06
C SER A 146 -18.66 -9.76 -13.58
N LEU A 147 -17.61 -9.30 -12.89
CA LEU A 147 -16.58 -10.17 -12.33
C LEU A 147 -17.10 -11.02 -11.16
N GLU A 148 -17.95 -10.46 -10.31
CA GLU A 148 -18.62 -11.19 -9.22
C GLU A 148 -19.51 -12.30 -9.78
N GLY A 149 -20.27 -12.04 -10.85
CA GLY A 149 -21.06 -13.05 -11.53
C GLY A 149 -20.21 -14.17 -12.14
N GLN A 150 -19.03 -13.85 -12.69
CA GLN A 150 -18.08 -14.85 -13.19
C GLN A 150 -17.46 -15.69 -12.05
N ALA A 151 -17.27 -15.07 -10.88
CA ALA A 151 -16.72 -15.73 -9.70
C ALA A 151 -17.78 -16.49 -8.87
N GLY A 152 -19.08 -16.29 -9.15
CA GLY A 152 -20.18 -16.88 -8.39
C GLY A 152 -20.34 -16.28 -6.99
N VAL A 153 -20.01 -15.00 -6.81
CA VAL A 153 -20.07 -14.28 -5.52
C VAL A 153 -21.27 -13.33 -5.50
N GLU A 154 -22.01 -13.31 -4.39
CA GLU A 154 -23.10 -12.34 -4.16
C GLU A 154 -22.59 -11.11 -3.39
N THR A 155 -22.89 -9.91 -3.91
CA THR A 155 -22.52 -8.63 -3.29
C THR A 155 -23.41 -8.34 -2.08
N LYS A 156 -22.79 -8.05 -0.93
CA LYS A 156 -23.53 -7.50 0.23
C LYS A 156 -23.74 -6.00 0.02
N GLN A 157 -25.00 -5.54 0.07
CA GLN A 157 -25.30 -4.13 -0.02
C GLN A 157 -25.00 -3.41 1.30
N GLN A 158 -24.31 -2.29 1.18
CA GLN A 158 -23.91 -1.47 2.31
C GLN A 158 -25.12 -0.72 2.86
N MET A 159 -25.55 -1.04 4.09
CA MET A 159 -26.52 -0.21 4.79
C MET A 159 -25.82 1.07 5.25
N VAL A 160 -26.30 2.21 4.77
CA VAL A 160 -25.79 3.51 5.21
C VAL A 160 -26.28 3.74 6.64
N ALA A 161 -25.43 3.45 7.62
CA ALA A 161 -25.67 3.91 8.98
C ALA A 161 -25.67 5.45 8.97
N VAL A 162 -26.73 6.07 9.49
CA VAL A 162 -26.80 7.52 9.67
C VAL A 162 -25.62 7.93 10.54
N VAL A 163 -24.67 8.67 9.96
CA VAL A 163 -23.47 9.12 10.65
C VAL A 163 -23.89 10.11 11.74
N VAL A 164 -23.94 9.66 13.00
CA VAL A 164 -23.74 10.57 14.13
C VAL A 164 -22.27 10.97 14.08
N GLU A 165 -22.00 12.26 13.96
CA GLU A 165 -20.68 12.85 13.77
C GLU A 165 -19.74 12.46 14.92
N GLN A 166 -19.04 11.33 14.75
CA GLN A 166 -18.01 10.88 15.68
C GLN A 166 -16.70 11.56 15.30
N SER A 167 -16.14 12.29 16.27
CA SER A 167 -14.85 12.98 16.19
C SER A 167 -13.77 12.08 15.59
N ALA A 168 -13.12 12.57 14.53
CA ALA A 168 -12.13 11.86 13.73
C ALA A 168 -11.14 11.02 14.57
N PRO A 169 -10.78 9.80 14.12
CA PRO A 169 -9.73 9.02 14.78
C PRO A 169 -8.42 9.81 14.66
N THR A 170 -7.95 10.33 15.79
CA THR A 170 -6.69 11.06 15.87
C THR A 170 -5.54 10.05 15.79
N ALA A 171 -5.03 9.84 14.59
CA ALA A 171 -3.77 9.13 14.40
C ALA A 171 -2.64 9.92 15.09
N GLY A 172 -2.19 9.40 16.24
CA GLY A 172 -0.91 9.71 16.88
C GLY A 172 -0.47 11.17 16.81
N ALA A 173 -1.01 12.02 17.67
CA ALA A 173 -0.38 13.30 17.96
C ALA A 173 1.03 13.02 18.53
N VAL A 174 2.06 13.25 17.73
CA VAL A 174 3.44 13.27 18.23
C VAL A 174 3.53 14.45 19.19
N LEU A 175 3.42 14.16 20.49
CA LEU A 175 3.68 15.11 21.58
C LEU A 175 5.17 15.41 21.64
N THR A 176 5.71 16.05 20.61
CA THR A 176 6.98 16.76 20.76
C THR A 176 6.65 18.11 21.39
N PRO A 177 7.14 18.43 22.60
CA PRO A 177 6.97 19.78 23.13
C PRO A 177 7.63 20.76 22.17
N ARG A 178 6.81 21.57 21.51
CA ARG A 178 7.27 22.68 20.67
C ARG A 178 8.00 23.66 21.58
N ARG A 179 9.33 23.59 21.60
CA ARG A 179 10.18 24.57 22.29
C ARG A 179 9.84 25.93 21.69
N ARG A 180 9.10 26.77 22.44
CA ARG A 180 8.80 28.16 22.05
C ARG A 180 10.14 28.86 21.83
N ARG A 181 10.49 29.13 20.58
CA ARG A 181 11.51 30.14 20.28
C ARG A 181 10.91 31.49 20.66
N SER A 182 11.49 32.10 21.68
CA SER A 182 11.21 33.47 22.09
C SER A 182 11.46 34.43 20.93
N GLY A 183 10.47 35.27 20.66
CA GLY A 183 10.54 36.59 20.02
C GLY A 183 11.45 36.77 18.79
N ALA A 184 10.85 36.79 17.60
CA ALA A 184 11.41 37.59 16.52
C ALA A 184 11.16 39.07 16.84
N VAL A 185 12.21 39.81 17.17
CA VAL A 185 12.20 41.27 17.29
C VAL A 185 12.27 41.85 15.89
N THR A 186 11.25 42.59 15.46
CA THR A 186 11.29 43.40 14.24
C THR A 186 12.19 44.62 14.48
N PRO A 187 13.28 44.82 13.71
CA PRO A 187 14.11 46.00 13.85
C PRO A 187 13.43 47.24 13.28
N LYS A 188 13.64 48.37 13.95
CA LYS A 188 12.85 49.60 13.89
C LYS A 188 13.14 50.52 12.68
N TYR A 189 13.74 50.01 11.59
CA TYR A 189 14.12 50.81 10.41
C TYR A 189 13.29 50.51 9.15
N MET A 190 12.19 49.76 9.25
CA MET A 190 11.23 49.58 8.17
C MET A 190 9.92 50.34 8.43
N ARG A 191 10.03 51.66 8.61
CA ARG A 191 8.92 52.61 8.39
C ARG A 191 9.37 53.68 7.43
#